data_AF-A0A091Q7Q4-F1
#
_entry.id   AF-A0A091Q7Q4-F1
#
_cell.length_a   1.000
_cell.length_b   1.000
_cell.length_c   1.000
_cell.angle_alpha   90.00
_cell.angle_beta   90.00
_cell.angle_gamma   90.00
#
_symmetry.space_group_name_H-M   'P 1'
#
loop_
_entity.id
_entity.type
_entity.pdbx_description
1 polymer ?
#
loop_
_entity_poly.entity_id
_entity_poly.type
_entity_poly.pdbx_seq_one_letter_code
_entity_poly.pdbx_strand_id
1 'polypeptide(L)'
;PLGLKEGVLPTQRSSLSNAGGNFFMAGVGFSFIFSWLLMLLVLITFVLGGNTYMLVCESWRSQQLFQLLDTPGMIPGFNLSELLGQEGGTVNFSEIYRQCQRDAAIWKTLHLDQSISLDEVLNISQYTGEISTAFEKMNITLSPISLLSQSQRDLLLNASQAGQPPDFTPMLEQLDQNVTQGSLLGLAAELEQLADKVVRD
;
A
#
# COMPACT_ATOMS: atom_id res chain seq x y z
N PRO A 1 -38.47 -16.44 -47.77
CA PRO A 1 -39.09 -15.15 -47.36
C PRO A 1 -40.03 -15.35 -46.16
N LEU A 2 -39.48 -15.33 -44.95
CA LEU A 2 -40.22 -15.52 -43.69
C LEU A 2 -40.83 -14.17 -43.27
N GLY A 3 -41.84 -13.74 -44.02
CA GLY A 3 -42.53 -12.47 -43.86
C GLY A 3 -43.91 -12.64 -43.26
N LEU A 4 -44.05 -12.24 -42.00
CA LEU A 4 -45.22 -11.63 -41.35
C LEU A 4 -46.58 -11.92 -42.02
N LYS A 5 -47.35 -12.87 -41.46
CA LYS A 5 -48.80 -12.86 -41.63
C LYS A 5 -49.37 -11.63 -40.91
N GLU A 6 -49.94 -10.70 -41.67
CA GLU A 6 -50.65 -9.55 -41.13
C GLU A 6 -52.08 -9.96 -40.78
N GLY A 7 -52.54 -9.56 -39.59
CA GLY A 7 -53.92 -9.81 -39.14
C GLY A 7 -54.08 -10.68 -37.88
N VAL A 8 -53.00 -11.06 -37.19
CA VAL A 8 -53.08 -11.85 -35.94
C VAL A 8 -52.48 -11.08 -34.77
N LEU A 9 -53.04 -11.26 -33.56
CA LEU A 9 -52.54 -10.65 -32.32
C LEU A 9 -51.01 -10.86 -32.15
N PRO A 10 -50.28 -9.87 -31.62
CA PRO A 10 -48.81 -9.84 -31.59
C PRO A 10 -48.16 -11.05 -30.90
N THR A 11 -48.89 -11.78 -30.05
CA THR A 11 -48.47 -13.03 -29.39
C THR A 11 -48.38 -14.25 -30.33
N GLN A 12 -48.91 -14.17 -31.56
CA GLN A 12 -49.02 -15.30 -32.50
C GLN A 12 -48.22 -15.10 -33.81
N ARG A 13 -47.44 -14.01 -33.93
CA ARG A 13 -46.84 -13.59 -35.21
C ARG A 13 -45.49 -14.27 -35.54
N SER A 14 -44.69 -14.61 -34.53
CA SER A 14 -43.48 -15.45 -34.61
C SER A 14 -42.94 -15.77 -33.21
N SER A 15 -42.43 -16.98 -32.99
CA SER A 15 -41.94 -17.46 -31.68
C SER A 15 -40.84 -16.56 -31.09
N LEU A 16 -39.97 -16.00 -31.94
CA LEU A 16 -38.91 -15.06 -31.54
C LEU A 16 -39.48 -13.72 -31.02
N SER A 17 -40.55 -13.21 -31.63
CA SER A 17 -41.16 -11.93 -31.22
C SER A 17 -41.88 -12.06 -29.88
N ASN A 18 -42.55 -13.19 -29.63
CA ASN A 18 -43.23 -13.45 -28.36
C ASN A 18 -42.21 -13.68 -27.22
N ALA A 19 -41.13 -14.43 -27.48
CA ALA A 19 -40.05 -14.61 -26.52
C ALA A 19 -39.34 -13.29 -26.19
N GLY A 20 -39.07 -12.46 -27.20
CA GLY A 20 -38.48 -11.13 -27.01
C GLY A 20 -39.37 -10.20 -26.18
N GLY A 21 -40.67 -10.18 -26.45
CA GLY A 21 -41.65 -9.40 -25.67
C GLY A 21 -41.69 -9.80 -24.20
N ASN A 22 -41.75 -11.12 -23.91
CA ASN A 22 -41.69 -11.62 -22.53
C ASN A 22 -40.36 -11.30 -21.84
N PHE A 23 -39.24 -11.37 -22.55
CA PHE A 23 -37.93 -11.01 -22.00
C PHE A 23 -37.85 -9.53 -21.64
N PHE A 24 -38.31 -8.63 -22.51
CA PHE A 24 -38.36 -7.20 -22.20
C PHE A 24 -39.30 -6.89 -21.04
N MET A 25 -40.48 -7.51 -21.00
CA MET A 25 -41.44 -7.31 -19.91
C MET A 25 -40.89 -7.84 -18.57
N ALA A 26 -40.20 -8.97 -18.58
CA ALA A 26 -39.49 -9.50 -17.41
C ALA A 26 -38.30 -8.61 -17.00
N GLY A 27 -37.54 -8.09 -17.97
CA GLY A 27 -36.39 -7.21 -17.74
C GLY A 27 -36.78 -5.86 -17.13
N VAL A 28 -37.89 -5.27 -17.57
CA VAL A 28 -38.46 -4.06 -16.94
C VAL A 28 -38.88 -4.36 -15.51
N GLY A 29 -39.58 -5.49 -15.27
CA GLY A 29 -39.95 -5.92 -13.92
C GLY A 29 -38.74 -6.10 -13.00
N PHE A 30 -37.70 -6.77 -13.47
CA PHE A 30 -36.44 -6.92 -12.74
C PHE A 30 -35.79 -5.57 -12.47
N SER A 31 -35.75 -4.67 -13.45
CA SER A 31 -35.18 -3.32 -13.28
C SER A 31 -35.90 -2.53 -12.18
N PHE A 32 -37.23 -2.60 -12.10
CA PHE A 32 -37.99 -1.97 -11.03
C PHE A 32 -37.71 -2.59 -9.65
N ILE A 33 -37.61 -3.92 -9.57
CA ILE A 33 -37.35 -4.63 -8.31
C ILE A 33 -35.94 -4.31 -7.77
N PHE A 34 -34.94 -4.20 -8.64
CA PHE A 34 -33.55 -3.98 -8.23
C PHE A 34 -33.14 -2.50 -8.19
N SER A 35 -33.89 -1.59 -8.80
CA SER A 35 -33.57 -0.16 -8.83
C SER A 35 -33.46 0.46 -7.43
N TRP A 36 -34.43 0.18 -6.54
CA TRP A 36 -34.40 0.70 -5.18
C TRP A 36 -33.28 0.08 -4.33
N LEU A 37 -32.97 -1.21 -4.53
CA LEU A 37 -31.86 -1.89 -3.85
C LEU A 37 -30.50 -1.32 -4.27
N LEU A 38 -30.30 -1.09 -5.57
CA LEU A 38 -29.07 -0.49 -6.09
C LEU A 38 -28.92 0.96 -5.63
N MET A 39 -30.01 1.74 -5.61
CA MET A 39 -30.01 3.10 -5.07
C MET A 39 -29.61 3.11 -3.58
N LEU A 40 -30.18 2.21 -2.78
CA LEU A 40 -29.87 2.07 -1.36
C LEU A 40 -28.40 1.63 -1.13
N LEU A 41 -27.89 0.68 -1.93
CA LEU A 41 -26.50 0.24 -1.87
C LEU A 41 -25.53 1.39 -2.16
N VAL A 42 -25.78 2.17 -3.20
CA VAL A 42 -24.97 3.33 -3.54
C VAL A 42 -25.03 4.38 -2.44
N LEU A 43 -26.22 4.64 -1.87
CA LEU A 43 -26.38 5.58 -0.77
C LEU A 43 -25.60 5.14 0.48
N ILE A 44 -25.67 3.87 0.87
CA ILE A 44 -24.91 3.34 2.00
C ILE A 44 -23.41 3.47 1.73
N THR A 45 -22.94 3.07 0.54
CA THR A 45 -21.52 3.17 0.18
C THR A 45 -21.05 4.61 0.11
N PHE A 46 -21.90 5.55 -0.32
CA PHE A 46 -21.57 6.97 -0.37
C PHE A 46 -21.55 7.59 1.02
N VAL A 47 -22.50 7.26 1.88
CA VAL A 47 -22.52 7.71 3.27
C VAL A 47 -21.32 7.11 4.01
N LEU A 48 -21.12 5.81 3.98
CA LEU A 48 -19.97 5.17 4.60
C LEU A 48 -18.65 5.66 3.99
N GLY A 49 -18.52 5.68 2.67
CA GLY A 49 -17.32 6.10 1.95
C GLY A 49 -16.97 7.58 2.19
N GLY A 50 -17.94 8.47 2.02
CA GLY A 50 -17.78 9.90 2.25
C GLY A 50 -17.48 10.23 3.71
N ASN A 51 -18.17 9.55 4.65
CA ASN A 51 -17.86 9.70 6.07
C ASN A 51 -16.52 9.05 6.41
N THR A 52 -16.11 7.92 5.81
CA THR A 52 -14.80 7.31 6.10
C THR A 52 -13.65 8.18 5.64
N TYR A 53 -13.76 8.92 4.53
CA TYR A 53 -12.70 9.86 4.15
C TYR A 53 -12.51 10.95 5.22
N MET A 54 -13.61 11.51 5.73
CA MET A 54 -13.58 12.53 6.79
C MET A 54 -13.20 11.91 8.16
N LEU A 55 -13.91 10.89 8.63
CA LEU A 55 -13.68 10.26 9.93
C LEU A 55 -12.38 9.47 10.03
N VAL A 56 -11.87 8.88 8.95
CA VAL A 56 -10.64 8.08 9.00
C VAL A 56 -9.45 8.92 8.56
N CYS A 57 -9.51 9.63 7.43
CA CYS A 57 -8.34 10.35 6.94
C CYS A 57 -8.04 11.61 7.78
N GLU A 58 -9.05 12.40 8.15
CA GLU A 58 -8.88 13.58 9.03
C GLU A 58 -8.50 13.15 10.44
N SER A 59 -9.13 12.11 10.99
CA SER A 59 -8.82 11.64 12.35
C SER A 59 -7.46 10.95 12.45
N TRP A 60 -7.01 10.29 11.38
CA TRP A 60 -5.66 9.74 11.29
C TRP A 60 -4.64 10.88 11.20
N ARG A 61 -4.90 11.90 10.39
CA ARG A 61 -4.03 13.08 10.25
C ARG A 61 -3.98 13.95 11.50
N SER A 62 -5.10 14.13 12.19
CA SER A 62 -5.20 14.97 13.41
C SER A 62 -4.78 14.23 14.69
N GLN A 63 -4.50 12.93 14.60
CA GLN A 63 -4.19 12.05 15.74
C GLN A 63 -5.21 12.05 16.89
N GLN A 64 -6.41 12.61 16.69
CA GLN A 64 -7.44 12.69 17.73
C GLN A 64 -7.96 11.31 18.14
N LEU A 65 -8.08 10.38 17.18
CA LEU A 65 -8.41 8.97 17.49
C LEU A 65 -7.32 8.30 18.32
N PHE A 66 -6.06 8.63 18.08
CA PHE A 66 -4.94 8.05 18.83
C PHE A 66 -4.84 8.64 20.23
N GLN A 67 -5.12 9.93 20.43
CA GLN A 67 -5.26 10.52 21.77
C GLN A 67 -6.39 9.89 22.58
N LEU A 68 -7.50 9.51 21.92
CA LEU A 68 -8.60 8.81 22.57
C LEU A 68 -8.20 7.38 22.97
N LEU A 69 -7.46 6.68 22.11
CA LEU A 69 -6.90 5.35 22.39
C LEU A 69 -5.81 5.37 23.47
N ASP A 70 -5.04 6.44 23.55
CA ASP A 70 -3.97 6.63 24.52
C ASP A 70 -4.48 7.03 25.92
N THR A 71 -5.74 7.44 26.03
CA THR A 71 -6.32 7.82 27.32
C THR A 71 -6.70 6.55 28.11
N PRO A 72 -5.98 6.23 29.21
CA PRO A 72 -6.26 5.03 29.98
C PRO A 72 -7.67 5.10 30.57
N GLY A 73 -8.50 4.10 30.25
CA GLY A 73 -9.87 3.96 30.79
C GLY A 73 -11.01 4.28 29.81
N MET A 74 -10.74 4.80 28.60
CA MET A 74 -11.79 4.99 27.58
C MET A 74 -12.21 3.70 26.88
N ILE A 75 -11.31 2.71 26.81
CA ILE A 75 -11.57 1.36 26.27
C ILE A 75 -11.20 0.34 27.36
N PRO A 76 -12.16 -0.35 27.97
CA PRO A 76 -11.88 -1.30 29.03
C PRO A 76 -11.04 -2.47 28.50
N GLY A 77 -9.86 -2.69 29.10
CA GLY A 77 -8.95 -3.79 28.75
C GLY A 77 -7.90 -3.47 27.69
N PHE A 78 -7.87 -2.25 27.14
CA PHE A 78 -6.80 -1.83 26.23
C PHE A 78 -5.79 -0.95 26.97
N ASN A 79 -4.72 -1.58 27.48
CA ASN A 79 -3.59 -0.89 28.07
C ASN A 79 -2.32 -1.38 27.38
N LEU A 80 -1.80 -0.59 26.45
CA LEU A 80 -0.61 -0.95 25.67
C LEU A 80 0.56 -1.33 26.57
N SER A 81 0.74 -0.62 27.69
CA SER A 81 1.80 -0.87 28.66
C SER A 81 1.72 -2.26 29.28
N GLU A 82 0.50 -2.76 29.54
CA GLU A 82 0.26 -4.09 30.11
C GLU A 82 0.40 -5.20 29.05
N LEU A 83 -0.05 -4.95 27.81
CA LEU A 83 0.16 -5.86 26.68
C LEU A 83 1.65 -6.02 26.32
N LEU A 84 2.43 -4.96 26.50
CA LEU A 84 3.87 -4.93 26.26
C LEU A 84 4.70 -5.45 27.44
N GLY A 85 4.06 -5.80 28.57
CA GLY A 85 4.75 -6.28 29.77
C GLY A 85 5.71 -5.25 30.39
N GLN A 86 5.47 -3.96 30.14
CA GLN A 86 6.35 -2.87 30.57
C GLN A 86 5.89 -2.31 31.91
N GLU A 87 6.58 -2.69 32.99
CA GLU A 87 6.33 -2.16 34.33
C GLU A 87 6.75 -0.68 34.41
N GLY A 88 5.81 0.23 34.20
CA GLY A 88 5.95 1.64 34.60
C GLY A 88 6.07 2.69 33.50
N GLY A 89 6.00 2.31 32.22
CA GLY A 89 5.99 3.26 31.10
C GLY A 89 4.61 3.40 30.48
N THR A 90 3.98 4.59 30.54
CA THR A 90 2.78 4.87 29.74
C THR A 90 3.19 5.02 28.28
N VAL A 91 3.07 3.96 27.50
CA VAL A 91 3.40 3.98 26.07
C VAL A 91 2.23 4.58 25.30
N ASN A 92 2.40 5.81 24.82
CA ASN A 92 1.41 6.50 23.99
C ASN A 92 1.58 6.10 22.52
N PHE A 93 0.54 5.53 21.92
CA PHE A 93 0.43 5.19 20.51
C PHE A 93 0.61 6.40 19.59
N SER A 94 0.17 7.59 20.00
CA SER A 94 0.39 8.84 19.27
C SER A 94 1.89 9.13 19.08
N GLU A 95 2.70 8.92 20.12
CA GLU A 95 4.16 9.09 20.02
C GLU A 95 4.79 7.96 19.20
N ILE A 96 4.31 6.71 19.33
CA ILE A 96 4.75 5.60 18.48
C ILE A 96 4.53 5.92 17.00
N TYR A 97 3.33 6.39 16.65
CA TYR A 97 2.99 6.74 15.29
C TYR A 97 3.85 7.88 14.77
N ARG A 98 4.11 8.91 15.60
CA ARG A 98 4.96 10.05 15.23
C ARG A 98 6.43 9.67 15.05
N GLN A 99 6.93 8.73 15.85
CA GLN A 99 8.28 8.17 15.71
C GLN A 99 8.38 7.27 14.46
N CYS A 100 7.34 6.48 14.16
CA CYS A 100 7.24 5.70 12.93
C CYS A 100 7.27 6.59 11.68
N GLN A 101 6.59 7.74 11.71
CA GLN A 101 6.64 8.73 10.63
C GLN A 101 8.05 9.32 10.42
N ARG A 102 8.94 9.23 11.42
CA ARG A 102 10.34 9.69 11.35
C ARG A 102 11.32 8.53 11.09
N ASP A 103 10.83 7.39 10.58
CA ASP A 103 11.63 6.20 10.29
C ASP A 103 12.36 5.64 11.53
N ALA A 104 11.84 5.88 12.73
CA ALA A 104 12.42 5.33 13.96
C ALA A 104 12.12 3.83 14.07
N ALA A 105 13.15 3.03 14.37
CA ALA A 105 13.00 1.60 14.56
C ALA A 105 11.98 1.28 15.68
N ILE A 106 11.06 0.35 15.40
CA ILE A 106 10.00 -0.09 16.32
C ILE A 106 10.57 -0.47 17.70
N TRP A 107 11.75 -1.09 17.72
CA TRP A 107 12.47 -1.45 18.95
C TRP A 107 12.68 -0.27 19.90
N LYS A 108 13.14 0.86 19.36
CA LYS A 108 13.38 2.10 20.10
C LYS A 108 12.07 2.81 20.41
N THR A 109 11.14 2.80 19.46
CA THR A 109 9.87 3.51 19.55
C THR A 109 8.97 2.97 20.67
N LEU A 110 8.90 1.65 20.83
CA LEU A 110 8.13 1.01 21.90
C LEU A 110 8.96 0.85 23.19
N HIS A 111 10.19 1.36 23.26
CA HIS A 111 11.08 1.27 24.42
C HIS A 111 11.34 -0.17 24.93
N LEU A 112 11.26 -1.19 24.04
CA LEU A 112 11.50 -2.59 24.42
C LEU A 112 12.93 -2.85 24.93
N ASP A 113 13.85 -1.93 24.63
CA ASP A 113 15.21 -1.89 25.18
C ASP A 113 15.23 -1.94 26.73
N GLN A 114 14.20 -1.39 27.39
CA GLN A 114 14.10 -1.36 28.85
C GLN A 114 13.58 -2.68 29.44
N SER A 115 12.80 -3.45 28.69
CA SER A 115 12.20 -4.72 29.15
C SER A 115 13.00 -5.93 28.71
N ILE A 116 13.66 -5.87 27.55
CA ILE A 116 14.42 -6.98 26.97
C ILE A 116 15.76 -6.44 26.50
N SER A 117 16.85 -6.87 27.15
CA SER A 117 18.20 -6.56 26.69
C SER A 117 18.50 -7.33 25.40
N LEU A 118 18.50 -6.62 24.27
CA LEU A 118 18.83 -7.20 22.96
C LEU A 118 20.22 -7.81 22.94
N ASP A 119 21.16 -7.23 23.67
CA ASP A 119 22.52 -7.75 23.82
C ASP A 119 22.58 -9.12 24.52
N GLU A 120 21.63 -9.41 25.39
CA GLU A 120 21.53 -10.70 26.08
C GLU A 120 20.83 -11.75 25.20
N VAL A 121 19.75 -11.36 24.52
CA VAL A 121 18.97 -12.26 23.65
C VAL A 121 19.68 -12.56 22.33
N LEU A 122 20.39 -11.61 21.73
CA LEU A 122 21.15 -11.78 20.49
C LEU A 122 22.61 -12.14 20.74
N ASN A 123 22.97 -12.62 21.94
CA ASN A 123 24.34 -13.02 22.20
C ASN A 123 24.71 -14.25 21.36
N ILE A 124 25.34 -13.99 20.21
CA ILE A 124 25.75 -15.00 19.24
C ILE A 124 26.63 -16.07 19.89
N SER A 125 27.36 -15.78 20.99
CA SER A 125 28.17 -16.80 21.66
C SER A 125 27.34 -17.95 22.24
N GLN A 126 26.10 -17.68 22.67
CA GLN A 126 25.20 -18.69 23.25
C GLN A 126 24.69 -19.67 22.19
N TYR A 127 24.41 -19.18 20.98
CA TYR A 127 23.90 -19.99 19.87
C TYR A 127 25.03 -20.57 19.00
N THR A 128 26.22 -19.97 19.02
CA THR A 128 27.40 -20.45 18.27
C THR A 128 27.81 -21.85 18.69
N GLY A 129 27.66 -22.22 19.96
CA GLY A 129 27.96 -23.58 20.42
C GLY A 129 27.07 -24.62 19.74
N GLU A 130 25.75 -24.42 19.74
CA GLU A 130 24.81 -25.35 19.09
C GLU A 130 24.92 -25.32 17.57
N ILE A 131 25.09 -24.14 16.98
CA ILE A 131 25.29 -23.98 15.52
C ILE A 131 26.59 -24.65 15.09
N SER A 132 27.71 -24.46 15.80
CA SER A 132 28.98 -25.13 15.51
C SER A 132 28.85 -26.64 15.67
N THR A 133 28.14 -27.13 16.69
CA THR A 133 27.91 -28.57 16.88
C THR A 133 27.02 -29.15 15.77
N ALA A 134 26.04 -28.39 15.28
CA ALA A 134 25.19 -28.77 14.15
C ALA A 134 25.96 -28.76 12.82
N PHE A 135 26.86 -27.79 12.63
CA PHE A 135 27.75 -27.70 11.47
C PHE A 135 28.86 -28.77 11.47
N GLU A 136 29.43 -29.10 12.63
CA GLU A 136 30.40 -30.20 12.78
C GLU A 136 29.78 -31.57 12.51
N LYS A 137 28.52 -31.77 12.88
CA LYS A 137 27.75 -32.99 12.54
C LYS A 137 27.32 -33.03 11.08
N MET A 138 27.41 -31.91 10.36
CA MET A 138 27.10 -31.82 8.94
C MET A 138 28.34 -32.20 8.12
N ASN A 139 28.43 -33.47 7.74
CA ASN A 139 29.44 -33.95 6.78
C ASN A 139 29.09 -33.43 5.37
N ILE A 140 29.35 -32.15 5.12
CA ILE A 140 29.22 -31.57 3.78
C ILE A 140 30.48 -31.92 3.00
N THR A 141 30.47 -33.06 2.31
CA THR A 141 31.38 -33.33 1.18
C THR A 141 31.05 -32.38 0.04
N LEU A 142 31.54 -31.14 0.13
CA LEU A 142 31.57 -30.23 -1.01
C LEU A 142 32.60 -30.79 -1.99
N SER A 143 32.13 -31.34 -3.11
CA SER A 143 32.96 -31.53 -4.30
C SER A 143 33.70 -30.21 -4.58
N PRO A 144 34.95 -30.22 -5.06
CA PRO A 144 35.70 -28.99 -5.30
C PRO A 144 34.95 -28.12 -6.32
N ILE A 145 34.18 -27.16 -5.81
CA ILE A 145 33.48 -26.17 -6.61
C ILE A 145 34.57 -25.26 -7.15
N SER A 146 34.94 -25.46 -8.42
CA SER A 146 35.72 -24.49 -9.16
C SER A 146 34.83 -23.27 -9.41
N LEU A 147 34.81 -22.35 -8.44
CA LEU A 147 33.97 -21.15 -8.46
C LEU A 147 34.22 -20.29 -9.71
N LEU A 148 35.44 -20.30 -10.24
CA LEU A 148 35.83 -19.58 -11.46
C LEU A 148 36.95 -20.36 -12.15
N SER A 149 36.75 -20.73 -13.42
CA SER A 149 37.84 -21.28 -14.25
C SER A 149 38.83 -20.17 -14.62
N GLN A 150 40.09 -20.54 -14.91
CA GLN A 150 41.10 -19.55 -15.28
C GLN A 150 40.68 -18.70 -16.50
N SER A 151 39.99 -19.31 -17.45
CA SER A 151 39.40 -18.62 -18.60
C SER A 151 38.34 -17.57 -18.23
N GLN A 152 37.54 -17.82 -17.18
CA GLN A 152 36.54 -16.87 -16.70
C GLN A 152 37.19 -15.70 -15.96
N ARG A 153 38.28 -15.96 -15.22
CA ARG A 153 39.10 -14.90 -14.61
C ARG A 153 39.72 -14.00 -15.65
N ASP A 154 40.30 -14.57 -16.71
CA ASP A 154 40.90 -13.80 -17.80
C ASP A 154 39.85 -12.98 -18.56
N LEU A 155 38.65 -13.54 -18.76
CA LEU A 155 37.53 -12.82 -19.38
C LEU A 155 37.06 -11.63 -18.52
N LEU A 156 36.94 -11.81 -17.20
CA LEU A 156 36.56 -10.75 -16.27
C LEU A 156 37.64 -9.66 -16.17
N LEU A 157 38.91 -10.04 -16.15
CA LEU A 157 40.02 -9.09 -16.17
C LEU A 157 40.04 -8.29 -17.48
N ASN A 158 39.84 -8.95 -18.62
CA ASN A 158 39.80 -8.27 -19.91
C ASN A 158 38.58 -7.34 -20.02
N ALA A 159 37.41 -7.76 -19.53
CA ALA A 159 36.22 -6.91 -19.46
C ALA A 159 36.41 -5.70 -18.53
N SER A 160 37.10 -5.88 -17.40
CA SER A 160 37.42 -4.78 -16.48
C SER A 160 38.40 -3.78 -17.09
N GLN A 161 39.33 -4.24 -17.94
CA GLN A 161 40.32 -3.40 -18.62
C GLN A 161 39.75 -2.73 -19.87
N ALA A 162 38.77 -3.37 -20.54
CA ALA A 162 38.07 -2.82 -21.70
C ALA A 162 36.92 -1.87 -21.33
N GLY A 163 36.56 -1.78 -20.04
CA GLY A 163 35.54 -0.86 -19.54
C GLY A 163 36.01 0.58 -19.56
N GLN A 164 35.78 1.29 -20.66
CA GLN A 164 35.89 2.75 -20.67
C GLN A 164 34.74 3.31 -19.81
N PRO A 165 34.96 4.32 -18.94
CA PRO A 165 33.89 4.92 -18.16
C PRO A 165 32.75 5.32 -19.10
N PRO A 166 31.51 4.91 -18.82
CA PRO A 166 30.39 5.19 -19.69
C PRO A 166 30.25 6.71 -19.87
N ASP A 167 30.14 7.15 -21.12
CA ASP A 167 29.93 8.55 -21.45
C ASP A 167 28.49 8.93 -21.08
N PHE A 168 28.33 9.66 -19.98
CA PHE A 168 27.05 10.14 -19.48
C PHE A 168 26.59 11.45 -20.15
N THR A 169 27.39 12.02 -21.07
CA THR A 169 27.06 13.25 -21.81
C THR A 169 25.68 13.20 -22.50
N PRO A 170 25.32 12.15 -23.27
CA PRO A 170 24.00 12.09 -23.91
C PRO A 170 22.85 11.96 -22.91
N MET A 171 23.11 11.36 -21.75
CA MET A 171 22.10 11.19 -20.70
C MET A 171 21.85 12.51 -19.96
N LEU A 172 22.90 13.29 -19.73
CA LEU A 172 22.81 14.65 -19.17
C LEU A 172 22.09 15.61 -20.14
N GLU A 173 22.33 15.50 -21.44
CA GLU A 173 21.65 16.31 -22.45
C GLU A 173 20.14 16.00 -22.54
N GLN A 174 19.75 14.73 -22.29
CA GLN A 174 18.34 14.36 -22.16
C GLN A 174 17.70 14.86 -20.87
N LEU A 175 18.44 14.91 -19.76
CA LEU A 175 17.92 15.47 -18.50
C LEU A 175 17.70 16.99 -18.57
N ASP A 176 18.47 17.70 -19.39
CA ASP A 176 18.33 19.15 -19.61
C ASP A 176 17.12 19.50 -20.51
N GLN A 177 16.48 18.51 -21.13
CA GLN A 177 15.25 18.73 -21.86
C GLN A 177 14.08 18.96 -20.90
N ASN A 178 13.30 20.00 -21.19
CA ASN A 178 12.13 20.36 -20.39
C ASN A 178 11.07 19.25 -20.45
N VAL A 179 10.96 18.46 -19.38
CA VAL A 179 9.99 17.35 -19.23
C VAL A 179 8.56 17.86 -19.09
N THR A 180 8.37 19.14 -18.74
CA THR A 180 7.07 19.75 -18.49
C THR A 180 6.69 20.75 -19.59
N GLN A 181 5.43 20.69 -20.06
CA GLN A 181 4.91 21.60 -21.10
C GLN A 181 4.87 23.09 -20.70
N GLY A 182 5.03 23.40 -19.41
CA GLY A 182 5.04 24.75 -18.87
C GLY A 182 6.11 24.92 -17.79
N SER A 183 6.51 26.17 -17.53
CA SER A 183 7.50 26.48 -16.49
C SER A 183 6.90 26.26 -15.10
N LEU A 184 7.44 25.30 -14.34
CA LEU A 184 7.09 25.07 -12.94
C LEU A 184 7.29 26.33 -12.08
N LEU A 185 8.30 27.14 -12.40
CA LEU A 185 8.53 28.44 -11.74
C LEU A 185 7.41 29.45 -12.06
N GLY A 186 6.87 29.42 -13.28
CA GLY A 186 5.73 30.26 -13.66
C GLY A 186 4.47 29.87 -12.88
N LEU A 187 4.22 28.56 -12.77
CA LEU A 187 3.09 28.04 -11.98
C LEU A 187 3.25 28.37 -10.49
N ALA A 188 4.47 28.29 -9.96
CA ALA A 188 4.76 28.68 -8.57
C ALA A 188 4.47 30.17 -8.32
N ALA A 189 4.90 31.06 -9.23
CA ALA A 189 4.62 32.48 -9.12
C ALA A 189 3.11 32.80 -9.20
N GLU A 190 2.36 32.07 -10.03
CA GLU A 190 0.91 32.23 -10.16
C GLU A 190 0.15 31.75 -8.90
N LEU A 191 0.58 30.62 -8.31
CA LEU A 191 0.07 30.12 -7.04
C LEU A 191 0.36 31.08 -5.88
N GLU A 192 1.57 31.66 -5.85
CA GLU A 192 1.97 32.62 -4.82
C GLU A 192 1.16 33.90 -4.93
N GLN A 193 0.91 34.39 -6.15
CA GLN A 193 0.04 35.54 -6.40
C GLN A 193 -1.43 35.27 -6.01
N LEU A 194 -1.93 34.05 -6.20
CA LEU A 194 -3.26 33.64 -5.74
C LEU A 194 -3.34 33.57 -4.21
N ALA A 195 -2.34 32.98 -3.55
CA ALA A 195 -2.28 32.88 -2.10
C ALA A 195 -2.29 34.28 -1.46
N ASP A 196 -1.51 35.20 -2.00
CA ASP A 196 -1.42 36.59 -1.56
C ASP A 196 -2.75 37.35 -1.70
N LYS A 197 -3.57 36.97 -2.68
CA LYS A 197 -4.89 37.57 -2.90
C LYS A 197 -5.93 37.03 -1.91
N VAL A 198 -5.86 35.74 -1.59
CA VAL A 198 -6.75 35.09 -0.59
C VAL A 198 -6.45 35.56 0.84
N VAL A 199 -5.21 35.96 1.15
CA VAL A 199 -4.83 36.49 2.48
C VAL A 199 -5.31 37.94 2.69
N ARG A 200 -5.69 38.66 1.63
CA ARG A 200 -6.09 40.08 1.68
C ARG A 200 -7.61 40.31 1.71
N ASP A 201 -8.42 39.25 1.62
CA ASP A 201 -9.88 39.23 1.84
C ASP A 201 -10.21 38.55 3.18
#